data_AF-A0A3S0S7J9-F1
#
_entry.id   AF-A0A3S0S7J9-F1
#
_cell.length_a   1.000
_cell.length_b   1.000
_cell.length_c   1.000
_cell.angle_alpha   90.00
_cell.angle_beta   90.00
_cell.angle_gamma   90.00
#
_symmetry.space_group_name_H-M   'P 1'
#
loop_
_entity.id
_entity.type
_entity.pdbx_description
1 polymer ?
#
loop_
_entity_poly.entity_id
_entity_poly.type
_entity_poly.pdbx_seq_one_letter_code
_entity_poly.pdbx_strand_id
1 'polypeptide(L)'
;MLDTAYETFQKQVVQKQFEDILKEFNELSEWVSKNWSDIQFTVEFNDDSQNPIQPSFKIKSRLFTGIDMSMGDRLLKYNTIVITPDIWTDNMLMMKFVKNIQPSFKKHITELCNNWYNERKAKLAAGLR
;
A
#
# COMPACT_ATOMS: atom_id res chain seq x y z
N MET A 1 -13.29 -25.07 -27.78
CA MET A 1 -12.10 -25.56 -27.05
C MET A 1 -10.99 -24.51 -26.92
N LEU A 2 -10.90 -23.51 -27.82
CA LEU A 2 -9.96 -22.37 -27.65
C LEU A 2 -10.41 -21.37 -26.57
N ASP A 3 -11.72 -21.16 -26.40
CA ASP A 3 -12.26 -20.19 -25.45
C ASP A 3 -11.91 -20.53 -23.99
N THR A 4 -11.97 -21.81 -23.62
CA THR A 4 -11.66 -22.27 -22.25
C THR A 4 -10.18 -22.10 -21.91
N ALA A 5 -9.29 -22.25 -22.90
CA ALA A 5 -7.85 -22.05 -22.71
C ALA A 5 -7.50 -20.56 -22.57
N TYR A 6 -8.14 -19.69 -23.37
CA TYR A 6 -7.97 -18.25 -23.30
C TYR A 6 -8.48 -17.66 -21.98
N GLU A 7 -9.68 -18.05 -21.53
CA GLU A 7 -10.23 -17.63 -20.24
C GLU A 7 -9.35 -18.06 -19.06
N THR A 8 -8.77 -19.26 -19.13
CA THR A 8 -7.85 -19.77 -18.10
C THR A 8 -6.55 -18.95 -18.08
N PHE A 9 -5.99 -18.62 -19.24
CA PHE A 9 -4.79 -17.79 -19.35
C PHE A 9 -5.02 -16.38 -18.78
N GLN A 10 -6.13 -15.74 -19.11
CA GLN A 10 -6.48 -14.41 -18.58
C GLN A 10 -6.61 -14.42 -17.05
N LYS A 11 -7.27 -15.44 -16.48
CA LYS A 11 -7.38 -15.60 -15.03
C LYS A 11 -6.02 -15.77 -14.35
N GLN A 12 -5.10 -16.54 -14.94
CA GLN A 12 -3.75 -16.72 -14.41
C GLN A 12 -2.93 -15.42 -14.45
N VAL A 13 -3.04 -14.63 -15.51
CA VAL A 13 -2.35 -13.32 -15.62
C VAL A 13 -2.84 -12.36 -14.54
N VAL A 14 -4.16 -12.24 -14.39
CA VAL A 14 -4.78 -11.37 -13.38
C VAL A 14 -4.38 -11.82 -11.97
N GLN A 15 -4.42 -13.13 -11.68
CA GLN A 15 -3.99 -13.66 -10.39
C GLN A 15 -2.52 -13.30 -10.09
N LYS A 16 -1.62 -13.50 -11.05
CA LYS A 16 -0.20 -13.16 -10.89
C LYS A 16 0.02 -11.68 -10.60
N GLN A 17 -0.73 -10.80 -11.27
CA GLN A 17 -0.64 -9.35 -11.01
C GLN A 17 -1.03 -8.99 -9.57
N PHE A 18 -2.05 -9.64 -9.01
CA PHE A 18 -2.42 -9.45 -7.60
C PHE A 18 -1.38 -9.99 -6.63
N GLU A 19 -0.78 -11.14 -6.94
CA GLU A 19 0.34 -11.70 -6.15
C GLU A 19 1.55 -10.76 -6.15
N ASP A 20 1.88 -10.17 -7.31
CA ASP A 20 2.96 -9.19 -7.43
C ASP A 20 2.67 -7.92 -6.59
N ILE A 21 1.42 -7.42 -6.61
CA ILE A 21 1.00 -6.29 -5.75
C ILE A 21 1.18 -6.63 -4.27
N LEU A 22 0.68 -7.80 -3.84
CA LEU A 22 0.78 -8.27 -2.46
C LEU A 22 2.24 -8.33 -2.02
N LYS A 23 3.11 -8.89 -2.87
CA LYS A 23 4.54 -8.96 -2.63
C LYS A 23 5.15 -7.58 -2.43
N GLU A 24 4.88 -6.62 -3.32
CA GLU A 24 5.43 -5.26 -3.21
C GLU A 24 5.01 -4.57 -1.90
N PHE A 25 3.76 -4.74 -1.46
CA PHE A 25 3.30 -4.17 -0.19
C PHE A 25 3.84 -4.90 1.05
N ASN A 26 4.06 -6.22 0.98
CA ASN A 26 4.71 -6.97 2.05
C ASN A 26 6.17 -6.54 2.21
N GLU A 27 6.92 -6.46 1.12
CA GLU A 27 8.30 -5.97 1.11
C GLU A 27 8.39 -4.52 1.61
N LEU A 28 7.43 -3.68 1.24
CA LEU A 28 7.33 -2.32 1.76
C LEU A 28 7.08 -2.31 3.28
N SER A 29 6.19 -3.18 3.78
CA SER A 29 5.88 -3.28 5.21
C SER A 29 7.09 -3.73 6.02
N GLU A 30 7.84 -4.72 5.53
CA GLU A 30 9.11 -5.15 6.13
C GLU A 30 10.16 -4.05 6.09
N TRP A 31 10.24 -3.31 4.98
CA TRP A 31 11.19 -2.22 4.86
C TRP A 31 10.89 -1.11 5.86
N VAL A 32 9.62 -0.74 6.08
CA VAL A 32 9.25 0.25 7.10
C VAL A 32 9.65 -0.22 8.49
N SER A 33 9.29 -1.44 8.89
CA SER A 33 9.59 -1.96 10.23
C SER A 33 11.09 -2.06 10.51
N LYS A 34 11.91 -2.32 9.48
CA LYS A 34 13.38 -2.34 9.59
C LYS A 34 14.00 -0.95 9.75
N ASN A 35 13.41 0.09 9.15
CA ASN A 35 14.00 1.44 9.14
C ASN A 35 13.43 2.35 10.25
N TRP A 36 12.22 2.11 10.72
CA TRP A 36 11.57 2.88 11.78
C TRP A 36 10.79 1.97 12.73
N SER A 37 11.40 1.64 13.87
CA SER A 37 10.84 0.70 14.87
C SER A 37 9.52 1.16 15.47
N ASP A 38 9.30 2.47 15.54
CA ASP A 38 8.13 3.06 16.18
C ASP A 38 7.01 3.36 15.19
N ILE A 39 7.19 2.97 13.93
CA ILE A 39 6.23 3.22 12.86
C ILE A 39 5.62 1.89 12.43
N GLN A 40 4.29 1.84 12.43
CA GLN A 40 3.53 0.71 11.95
C GLN A 40 2.93 1.04 10.58
N PHE A 41 3.30 0.27 9.56
CA PHE A 41 2.66 0.31 8.26
C PHE A 41 1.69 -0.86 8.12
N THR A 42 0.42 -0.56 7.84
CA THR A 42 -0.64 -1.55 7.65
C THR A 42 -1.21 -1.46 6.25
N VAL A 43 -1.53 -2.60 5.66
CA VAL A 43 -2.17 -2.70 4.34
C VAL A 43 -3.37 -3.63 4.44
N GLU A 44 -4.50 -3.18 3.89
CA GLU A 44 -5.77 -3.89 3.85
C GLU A 44 -6.20 -4.01 2.38
N PHE A 45 -6.45 -5.24 1.96
CA PHE A 45 -6.92 -5.57 0.62
C PHE A 45 -8.41 -5.89 0.68
N ASN A 46 -9.18 -5.23 -0.16
CA ASN A 46 -10.62 -5.43 -0.26
C ASN A 46 -10.96 -5.75 -1.72
N ASP A 47 -11.36 -7.00 -1.95
CA ASP A 47 -11.81 -7.48 -3.24
C ASP A 47 -13.32 -7.24 -3.39
N ASP A 48 -13.65 -6.29 -4.26
CA ASP A 48 -15.01 -5.92 -4.66
C ASP A 48 -15.17 -6.21 -6.17
N SER A 49 -14.38 -7.13 -6.73
CA SER A 49 -14.34 -7.43 -8.17
C SER A 49 -15.63 -8.07 -8.70
N GLN A 50 -16.44 -8.65 -7.81
CA GLN A 50 -17.74 -9.25 -8.15
C GLN A 50 -18.91 -8.25 -8.08
N ASN A 51 -18.65 -6.99 -7.73
CA ASN A 51 -19.69 -5.96 -7.66
C ASN A 51 -20.27 -5.69 -9.05
N PRO A 52 -21.59 -5.84 -9.26
CA PRO A 52 -22.19 -5.71 -10.58
C PRO A 52 -22.30 -4.25 -11.07
N ILE A 53 -22.10 -3.26 -10.18
CA ILE A 53 -22.22 -1.84 -10.51
C ILE A 53 -20.84 -1.21 -10.70
N GLN A 54 -19.90 -1.51 -9.79
CA GLN A 54 -18.55 -0.95 -9.83
C GLN A 54 -17.52 -1.98 -9.36
N PRO A 55 -17.18 -2.97 -10.19
CA PRO A 55 -16.18 -3.97 -9.85
C PRO A 55 -14.84 -3.29 -9.62
N SER A 56 -14.17 -3.57 -8.51
CA SER A 56 -12.87 -2.98 -8.21
C SER A 56 -12.10 -3.75 -7.15
N PHE A 57 -10.78 -3.56 -7.13
CA PHE A 57 -9.92 -4.03 -6.06
C PHE A 57 -9.38 -2.81 -5.33
N LYS A 58 -9.62 -2.74 -4.02
CA LYS A 58 -9.28 -1.58 -3.20
C LYS A 58 -8.15 -1.95 -2.26
N ILE A 59 -7.09 -1.15 -2.27
CA ILE A 59 -5.94 -1.29 -1.38
C ILE A 59 -5.92 -0.08 -0.47
N LYS A 60 -6.09 -0.30 0.82
CA LYS A 60 -5.96 0.76 1.83
C LYS A 60 -4.64 0.57 2.55
N SER A 61 -3.81 1.60 2.59
CA SER A 61 -2.59 1.59 3.38
C SER A 61 -2.61 2.72 4.40
N ARG A 62 -2.12 2.43 5.60
CA ARG A 62 -2.07 3.37 6.71
C ARG A 62 -0.70 3.33 7.36
N LEU A 63 -0.16 4.50 7.68
CA LEU A 63 1.09 4.67 8.40
C LEU A 63 0.77 5.27 9.77
N PHE A 64 1.10 4.55 10.83
CA PHE A 64 0.86 4.95 12.20
C PHE A 64 2.17 5.19 12.95
N THR A 65 2.21 6.20 13.81
CA THR A 65 3.27 6.40 14.80
C THR A 65 3.10 5.43 15.99
N GLY A 66 4.05 5.50 16.93
CA GLY A 66 4.22 4.56 18.02
C GLY A 66 2.95 4.28 18.83
N ILE A 67 2.90 3.09 19.42
CA ILE A 67 1.80 2.60 20.26
C ILE A 67 1.60 3.43 21.55
N ASP A 68 2.51 4.35 21.84
CA ASP A 68 2.50 5.26 22.98
C ASP A 68 1.57 6.47 22.79
N MET A 69 1.09 6.72 21.56
CA MET A 69 0.18 7.83 21.25
C MET A 69 -1.29 7.38 21.13
N SER A 70 -2.24 8.31 21.24
CA SER A 70 -3.66 8.02 21.02
C SER A 70 -3.92 7.65 19.56
N MET A 71 -4.89 6.76 19.26
CA MET A 71 -5.17 6.34 17.87
C MET A 71 -5.49 7.50 16.92
N GLY A 72 -6.08 8.59 17.42
CA GLY A 72 -6.36 9.79 16.62
C GLY A 72 -5.09 10.55 16.22
N ASP A 73 -4.08 10.56 17.08
CA ASP A 73 -2.82 11.29 16.86
C ASP A 73 -1.75 10.43 16.18
N ARG A 74 -2.00 9.13 16.03
CA ARG A 74 -1.05 8.18 15.45
C ARG A 74 -1.00 8.20 13.94
N LEU A 75 -2.05 8.63 13.26
CA LEU A 75 -2.12 8.50 11.80
C LEU A 75 -1.21 9.55 11.11
N LEU A 76 -0.10 9.09 10.53
CA LEU A 76 0.75 9.93 9.66
C LEU A 76 0.18 10.04 8.25
N LYS A 77 -0.37 8.93 7.74
CA LYS A 77 -0.85 8.86 6.36
C LYS A 77 -1.92 7.81 6.19
N TYR A 78 -2.90 8.14 5.36
CA TYR A 78 -3.88 7.22 4.81
C TYR A 78 -3.86 7.33 3.29
N ASN A 79 -3.77 6.19 2.59
CA ASN A 79 -3.93 6.12 1.13
C ASN A 79 -4.95 5.05 0.78
N THR A 80 -5.78 5.32 -0.23
CA THR A 80 -6.63 4.32 -0.87
C THR A 80 -6.30 4.28 -2.35
N ILE A 81 -5.98 3.10 -2.85
CA ILE A 81 -5.81 2.83 -4.27
C ILE A 81 -7.00 2.01 -4.72
N VAL A 82 -7.57 2.38 -5.86
CA VAL A 82 -8.68 1.65 -6.49
C VAL A 82 -8.19 1.16 -7.84
N ILE A 83 -8.22 -0.15 -8.05
CA ILE A 83 -7.88 -0.80 -9.30
C ILE A 83 -9.20 -1.24 -9.93
N THR A 84 -9.57 -0.60 -11.04
CA THR A 84 -10.78 -0.89 -11.81
C THR A 84 -10.46 -1.87 -12.96
N PRO A 85 -11.47 -2.45 -13.63
CA PRO A 85 -11.23 -3.45 -14.66
C PRO A 85 -10.40 -2.97 -15.83
N ASP A 86 -10.56 -1.72 -16.25
CA ASP A 86 -9.75 -1.08 -17.28
C ASP A 86 -8.26 -1.05 -16.92
N ILE A 87 -7.93 -0.97 -15.62
CA ILE A 87 -6.55 -1.03 -15.15
C ILE A 87 -6.07 -2.47 -15.11
N TRP A 88 -6.77 -3.40 -14.46
CA TRP A 88 -6.26 -4.77 -14.29
C TRP A 88 -6.28 -5.60 -15.57
N THR A 89 -7.11 -5.25 -16.56
CA THR A 89 -7.11 -5.93 -17.87
C THR A 89 -5.98 -5.42 -18.78
N ASP A 90 -5.40 -4.26 -18.49
CA ASP A 90 -4.23 -3.74 -19.18
C ASP A 90 -2.94 -4.19 -18.48
N ASN A 91 -2.31 -5.23 -19.05
CA ASN A 91 -1.07 -5.81 -18.54
C ASN A 91 0.07 -4.78 -18.42
N MET A 92 0.18 -3.82 -19.34
CA MET A 92 1.23 -2.81 -19.30
C MET A 92 1.00 -1.80 -18.19
N LEU A 93 -0.25 -1.36 -18.00
CA LEU A 93 -0.61 -0.46 -16.91
C LEU A 93 -0.39 -1.14 -15.56
N MET A 94 -0.80 -2.39 -15.40
CA MET A 94 -0.56 -3.17 -14.17
C MET A 94 0.92 -3.35 -13.88
N MET A 95 1.72 -3.74 -14.88
CA MET A 95 3.17 -3.88 -14.68
C MET A 95 3.83 -2.56 -14.27
N LYS A 96 3.42 -1.43 -14.87
CA LYS A 96 3.91 -0.10 -14.49
C LYS A 96 3.46 0.27 -13.09
N PHE A 97 2.21 -0.05 -12.73
CA PHE A 97 1.69 0.18 -11.39
C PHE A 97 2.51 -0.58 -10.35
N VAL A 98 2.65 -1.90 -10.50
CA VAL A 98 3.43 -2.78 -9.60
C VAL A 98 4.84 -2.25 -9.39
N LYS A 99 5.58 -1.98 -10.48
CA LYS A 99 6.97 -1.50 -10.41
C LYS A 99 7.12 -0.16 -9.67
N ASN A 100 6.06 0.64 -9.60
CA ASN A 100 6.08 1.95 -8.98
C ASN A 100 5.56 1.96 -7.53
N ILE A 101 5.01 0.84 -7.02
CA ILE A 101 4.51 0.76 -5.62
C ILE A 101 5.63 1.11 -4.65
N GLN A 102 6.70 0.32 -4.62
CA GLN A 102 7.78 0.57 -3.66
C GLN A 102 8.45 1.94 -3.81
N PRO A 103 8.91 2.39 -5.00
CA PRO A 103 9.57 3.69 -5.13
C PRO A 103 8.69 4.87 -4.72
N SER A 104 7.42 4.86 -5.11
CA SER A 104 6.47 5.94 -4.79
C SER A 104 6.23 6.03 -3.28
N PHE A 105 5.95 4.89 -2.64
CA PHE A 105 5.71 4.85 -1.20
C PHE A 105 6.96 5.13 -0.37
N LYS A 106 8.12 4.54 -0.72
CA LYS A 106 9.38 4.72 0.03
C LYS A 106 9.77 6.19 0.12
N LYS A 107 9.67 6.93 -0.97
CA LYS A 107 9.95 8.38 -0.97
C LYS A 107 9.04 9.10 0.03
N HIS A 108 7.73 8.92 -0.09
CA HIS A 108 6.77 9.64 0.74
C HIS A 108 6.84 9.22 2.22
N ILE A 109 7.01 7.93 2.51
CA ILE A 109 7.17 7.43 3.88
C ILE A 109 8.43 8.01 4.52
N THR A 110 9.55 8.05 3.80
CA THR A 110 10.80 8.61 4.32
C THR A 110 10.63 10.07 4.73
N GLU A 111 10.00 10.88 3.88
CA GLU A 111 9.73 12.29 4.16
C GLU A 111 8.85 12.46 5.41
N LEU A 112 7.75 11.70 5.51
CA LEU A 112 6.83 11.76 6.63
C LEU A 112 7.47 11.31 7.95
N CYS A 113 8.19 10.19 7.94
CA CYS A 113 8.86 9.67 9.12
C CYS A 113 9.93 10.65 9.61
N ASN A 114 10.78 11.18 8.72
CA ASN A 114 11.82 12.12 9.09
C ASN A 114 11.24 13.41 9.71
N ASN A 115 10.17 13.94 9.12
CA ASN A 115 9.50 15.12 9.67
C ASN A 115 8.95 14.84 11.07
N TRP A 116 8.27 13.70 11.26
CA TRP A 116 7.74 13.32 12.56
C TRP A 116 8.84 13.13 13.62
N TYR A 117 9.94 12.45 13.30
CA TYR A 117 11.07 12.29 14.22
C TYR A 117 11.72 13.64 14.58
N ASN A 118 11.85 14.56 13.62
CA ASN A 118 12.39 15.89 13.87
C ASN A 118 11.48 16.71 14.80
N GLU A 119 10.17 16.68 14.58
CA GLU A 119 9.19 17.33 15.45
C GLU A 119 9.22 16.74 16.87
N ARG A 120 9.29 15.40 16.99
CA ARG A 120 9.40 14.73 18.29
C ARG A 120 10.69 15.12 19.02
N LYS A 121 11.82 15.17 18.31
CA LYS A 121 13.10 15.64 18.85
C LYS A 121 13.04 17.10 19.31
N ALA A 122 12.39 17.98 18.55
CA ALA A 122 12.22 19.38 18.91
C ALA A 122 11.35 19.56 20.17
N LYS A 123 10.23 18.82 20.28
CA LYS A 123 9.37 18.83 21.48
C LYS A 123 10.12 18.37 22.73
N LEU A 124 10.87 17.26 22.61
CA LEU A 124 11.71 16.74 23.70
C LEU A 124 12.79 17.75 24.13
N ALA A 125 13.46 18.40 23.17
CA ALA A 125 14.46 19.44 23.46
C ALA A 125 13.84 20.68 24.13
N ALA A 126 12.59 21.00 23.83
CA ALA A 126 11.83 22.09 24.45
C ALA A 126 11.21 21.71 25.82
N GLY A 127 11.38 20.46 26.28
CA GLY A 127 10.76 19.97 27.52
C GLY A 127 9.24 19.80 27.42
N LEU A 128 8.68 19.82 26.21
CA LEU A 128 7.26 19.62 25.94
C LEU A 128 7.02 18.13 25.69
N ARG A 129 6.14 17.52 26.49
CA ARG A 129 5.65 16.15 26.27
C ARG A 129 4.48 16.15 25.31
#